data_AF-A0AAV2T757-F1
#
_entry.id   AF-A0AAV2T757-F1
#
_cell.length_a   1.000
_cell.length_b   1.000
_cell.length_c   1.000
_cell.angle_alpha   90.00
_cell.angle_beta   90.00
_cell.angle_gamma   90.00
#
_symmetry.space_group_name_H-M   'P 1'
#
loop_
_entity.id
_entity.type
_entity.pdbx_description
1 polymer ?
#
loop_
_entity_poly.entity_id
_entity_poly.type
_entity_poly.pdbx_seq_one_letter_code
_entity_poly.pdbx_strand_id
1 'polypeptide(L)'
;MTSCSRICLGFFFLTYGICSVVVLGIGIWLRLYHSNETVLFGEDLIKTTGLWLIIAGIILLLSLILGSMMSCYRSKGLIICFLILMIGTAITLIAVGGFMIYVRSHLTSTLKDEMENILMLYYGFDPSLTTAWDSVQRTSRCCGATGPKIYDSSRWKSEHSVLSPRTTGHVPDSCCKRFKNETYADLEKCHSEIYEIAEPAIYEQGCYESIRPVIDMIFFGSNVFVFVVASLALLVSLAIGITLCRTRGDIV
;
A
#
# COMPACT_ATOMS: atom_id res chain seq x y z
N MET A 1 -23.55 34.22 -0.13
CA MET A 1 -22.12 33.82 -0.09
C MET A 1 -21.29 35.06 -0.28
N THR A 2 -20.43 35.39 0.68
CA THR A 2 -19.44 36.47 0.54
C THR A 2 -18.39 36.08 -0.50
N SER A 3 -17.78 37.04 -1.19
CA SER A 3 -16.75 36.79 -2.23
C SER A 3 -15.58 35.95 -1.70
N CYS A 4 -15.23 36.11 -0.42
CA CYS A 4 -14.19 35.33 0.26
C CYS A 4 -14.52 33.82 0.34
N SER A 5 -15.77 33.46 0.67
CA SER A 5 -16.20 32.05 0.78
C SER A 5 -16.15 31.30 -0.55
N ARG A 6 -16.41 31.99 -1.67
CA ARG A 6 -16.32 31.39 -3.02
C ARG A 6 -14.89 31.11 -3.45
N ILE A 7 -13.95 32.00 -3.10
CA ILE A 7 -12.52 31.83 -3.40
C ILE A 7 -11.95 30.67 -2.59
N CYS A 8 -12.26 30.56 -1.29
CA CYS A 8 -11.81 29.45 -0.45
C CYS A 8 -12.33 28.09 -0.94
N LEU A 9 -13.61 28.01 -1.35
CA LEU A 9 -14.19 26.79 -1.92
C LEU A 9 -13.52 26.42 -3.26
N GLY A 10 -13.23 27.41 -4.10
CA GLY A 10 -12.51 27.21 -5.36
C GLY A 10 -11.12 26.63 -5.16
N PHE A 11 -10.35 27.15 -4.21
CA PHE A 11 -9.02 26.63 -3.88
C PHE A 11 -9.08 25.20 -3.33
N PHE A 12 -10.05 24.91 -2.46
CA PHE A 12 -10.30 23.55 -1.97
C PHE A 12 -10.58 22.56 -3.10
N PHE A 13 -11.50 22.88 -4.01
CA PHE A 13 -11.80 22.02 -5.15
C PHE A 13 -10.61 21.88 -6.10
N LEU A 14 -9.77 22.90 -6.26
CA LEU A 14 -8.56 22.80 -7.04
C LEU A 14 -7.56 21.81 -6.43
N THR A 15 -7.30 21.91 -5.11
CA THR A 15 -6.40 20.96 -4.42
C THR A 15 -6.95 19.53 -4.44
N TYR A 16 -8.26 19.36 -4.23
CA TYR A 16 -8.93 18.06 -4.33
C TYR A 16 -8.87 17.49 -5.75
N GLY A 17 -8.97 18.34 -6.78
CA GLY A 17 -8.76 17.98 -8.18
C GLY A 17 -7.37 17.46 -8.48
N ILE A 18 -6.34 18.14 -7.99
CA ILE A 18 -4.95 17.68 -8.14
C ILE A 18 -4.78 16.31 -7.48
N CYS A 19 -5.27 16.13 -6.24
CA CYS A 19 -5.23 14.84 -5.56
C CYS A 19 -5.94 13.74 -6.35
N SER A 20 -7.11 14.02 -6.92
CA SER A 20 -7.88 13.06 -7.72
C SER A 20 -7.12 12.60 -8.97
N VAL A 21 -6.51 13.54 -9.70
CA VAL A 21 -5.69 13.21 -10.89
C VAL A 21 -4.48 12.37 -10.51
N VAL A 22 -3.82 12.67 -9.39
CA VAL A 22 -2.69 11.87 -8.88
C VAL A 22 -3.14 10.45 -8.53
N VAL A 23 -4.27 10.30 -7.83
CA VAL A 23 -4.83 8.98 -7.49
C VAL A 23 -5.15 8.15 -8.74
N LEU A 24 -5.76 8.77 -9.74
CA LEU A 24 -6.01 8.14 -11.05
C LEU A 24 -4.70 7.72 -11.73
N GLY A 25 -3.71 8.60 -11.74
CA GLY A 25 -2.40 8.33 -12.33
C GLY A 25 -1.72 7.12 -11.67
N ILE A 26 -1.75 7.05 -10.34
CA ILE A 26 -1.23 5.91 -9.58
C ILE A 26 -2.02 4.63 -9.91
N GLY A 27 -3.35 4.70 -9.96
CA GLY A 27 -4.18 3.55 -10.32
C GLY A 27 -3.88 2.99 -11.71
N ILE A 28 -3.72 3.88 -12.71
CA ILE A 28 -3.32 3.51 -14.07
C ILE A 28 -1.91 2.93 -14.08
N TRP A 29 -0.96 3.56 -13.39
CA TRP A 29 0.41 3.07 -13.27
C TRP A 29 0.46 1.64 -12.73
N LEU A 30 -0.26 1.36 -11.64
CA LEU A 30 -0.33 0.01 -11.04
C LEU A 30 -0.94 -1.05 -11.97
N ARG A 31 -1.82 -0.66 -12.89
CA ARG A 31 -2.38 -1.58 -13.89
C ARG A 31 -1.41 -1.91 -15.02
N LEU A 32 -0.54 -0.97 -15.36
CA LEU A 32 0.44 -1.10 -16.43
C LEU A 32 1.78 -1.64 -15.92
N TYR A 33 2.03 -1.61 -14.62
CA TYR A 33 3.26 -2.08 -14.00
C TYR A 33 3.29 -3.62 -13.96
N HIS A 34 4.28 -4.21 -14.61
CA HIS A 34 4.56 -5.64 -14.58
C HIS A 34 6.00 -5.85 -14.13
N SER A 35 6.21 -6.53 -12.99
CA SER A 35 7.54 -6.84 -12.48
C SER A 35 7.53 -8.16 -11.72
N ASN A 36 8.63 -8.91 -11.74
CA ASN A 36 8.70 -10.22 -11.06
C ASN A 36 8.44 -10.12 -9.55
N GLU A 37 8.71 -8.97 -8.92
CA GLU A 37 8.40 -8.70 -7.50
C GLU A 37 6.91 -8.76 -7.17
N THR A 38 6.02 -8.48 -8.14
CA THR A 38 4.57 -8.40 -7.88
C THR A 38 3.96 -9.77 -7.56
N VAL A 39 4.64 -10.87 -7.93
CA VAL A 39 4.17 -12.23 -7.63
C VAL A 39 4.19 -12.49 -6.12
N LEU A 40 5.18 -11.96 -5.40
CA LEU A 40 5.29 -12.15 -3.95
C LEU A 40 4.16 -11.46 -3.15
N PHE A 41 3.67 -10.34 -3.68
CA PHE A 41 2.59 -9.56 -3.08
C PHE A 41 1.21 -9.89 -3.67
N GLY A 42 1.16 -10.84 -4.62
CA GLY A 42 -0.03 -11.15 -5.42
C GLY A 42 -0.21 -10.16 -6.57
N GLU A 43 0.10 -10.59 -7.80
CA GLU A 43 -0.08 -9.76 -8.99
C GLU A 43 -1.54 -9.32 -9.15
N ASP A 44 -2.47 -10.23 -8.83
CA ASP A 44 -3.91 -9.95 -8.81
C ASP A 44 -4.29 -8.91 -7.75
N LEU A 45 -3.65 -8.92 -6.58
CA LEU A 45 -3.87 -7.92 -5.53
C LEU A 45 -3.44 -6.53 -6.03
N ILE A 46 -2.25 -6.41 -6.62
CA ILE A 46 -1.74 -5.12 -7.14
C ILE A 46 -2.63 -4.61 -8.28
N LYS A 47 -3.00 -5.47 -9.24
CA LYS A 47 -3.89 -5.10 -10.36
C LYS A 47 -5.32 -4.78 -9.90
N THR A 48 -5.81 -5.46 -8.87
CA THR A 48 -7.14 -5.20 -8.28
C THR A 48 -7.12 -3.88 -7.52
N THR A 49 -6.09 -3.61 -6.72
CA THR A 49 -5.90 -2.31 -6.06
C THR A 49 -5.79 -1.17 -7.07
N GLY A 50 -5.06 -1.37 -8.18
CA GLY A 50 -5.02 -0.40 -9.28
C GLY A 50 -6.40 -0.10 -9.86
N LEU A 51 -7.24 -1.12 -10.07
CA LEU A 51 -8.62 -0.93 -10.55
C LEU A 51 -9.47 -0.12 -9.55
N TRP A 52 -9.40 -0.44 -8.26
CA TRP A 52 -10.12 0.30 -7.23
C TRP A 52 -9.69 1.76 -7.13
N LEU A 53 -8.38 2.04 -7.28
CA LEU A 53 -7.86 3.42 -7.33
C LEU A 53 -8.38 4.20 -8.54
N ILE A 54 -8.52 3.55 -9.70
CA ILE A 54 -9.12 4.17 -10.88
C ILE A 54 -10.59 4.50 -10.63
N ILE A 55 -11.38 3.56 -10.10
CA ILE A 55 -12.80 3.78 -9.79
C ILE A 55 -12.95 4.93 -8.78
N ALA A 56 -12.15 4.91 -7.71
CA ALA A 56 -12.15 5.97 -6.70
C ALA A 56 -11.83 7.33 -7.35
N GLY A 57 -10.76 7.42 -8.12
CA GLY A 57 -10.38 8.66 -8.80
C GLY A 57 -11.45 9.21 -9.76
N ILE A 58 -12.17 8.35 -10.48
CA ILE A 58 -13.29 8.77 -11.35
C ILE A 58 -14.41 9.37 -10.50
N ILE A 59 -14.77 8.73 -9.39
CA ILE A 59 -15.80 9.25 -8.46
C ILE A 59 -15.37 10.61 -7.89
N LEU A 60 -14.09 10.77 -7.53
CA LEU A 60 -13.53 12.04 -7.05
C LEU A 60 -13.56 13.12 -8.14
N LEU A 61 -13.35 12.79 -9.42
CA LEU A 61 -13.53 13.74 -10.52
C LEU A 61 -15.00 14.13 -10.75
N LEU A 62 -15.93 13.16 -10.66
CA LEU A 62 -17.36 13.45 -10.79
C LEU A 62 -17.87 14.35 -9.67
N SER A 63 -17.39 14.15 -8.43
CA SER A 63 -17.76 15.02 -7.30
C SER A 63 -17.27 16.46 -7.49
N LEU A 64 -16.15 16.67 -8.18
CA LEU A 64 -15.66 18.01 -8.55
C LEU A 64 -16.53 18.69 -9.58
N ILE A 65 -16.98 17.96 -10.60
CA ILE A 65 -17.90 18.51 -11.62
C ILE A 65 -19.18 18.96 -10.91
N LEU A 66 -19.76 18.12 -10.04
CA LEU A 66 -20.94 18.47 -9.26
C LEU A 66 -20.69 19.65 -8.30
N GLY A 67 -19.54 19.69 -7.64
CA GLY A 67 -19.13 20.81 -6.78
C GLY A 67 -18.98 22.13 -7.53
N SER A 68 -18.43 22.10 -8.75
CA SER A 68 -18.33 23.28 -9.60
C SER A 68 -19.70 23.77 -10.09
N MET A 69 -20.60 22.84 -10.45
CA MET A 69 -21.96 23.14 -10.86
C MET A 69 -22.77 23.82 -9.74
N MET A 70 -22.51 23.50 -8.46
CA MET A 70 -23.14 24.21 -7.34
C MET A 70 -22.88 25.73 -7.37
N SER A 71 -21.69 26.15 -7.82
CA SER A 71 -21.35 27.58 -7.88
C SER A 71 -22.18 28.33 -8.93
N CYS A 72 -22.53 27.64 -10.03
CA CYS A 72 -23.29 28.18 -11.15
C CYS A 72 -24.81 28.08 -10.94
N TYR A 73 -25.30 26.99 -10.34
CA TYR A 73 -26.73 26.73 -10.18
C TYR A 73 -27.20 26.95 -8.74
N ARG A 74 -27.97 28.02 -8.52
CA ARG A 74 -28.55 28.41 -7.22
C ARG A 74 -29.77 27.56 -6.77
N SER A 75 -29.90 26.33 -7.25
CA SER A 75 -31.01 25.46 -6.87
C SER A 75 -30.81 24.89 -5.47
N LYS A 76 -31.78 25.07 -4.58
CA LYS A 76 -31.76 24.53 -3.21
C LYS A 76 -31.61 23.00 -3.19
N GLY A 77 -32.22 22.31 -4.17
CA GLY A 77 -32.13 20.85 -4.29
C GLY A 77 -30.71 20.37 -4.56
N LEU A 78 -29.99 21.03 -5.47
CA LEU A 78 -28.60 20.69 -5.80
C LEU A 78 -27.67 20.86 -4.59
N ILE A 79 -27.88 21.91 -3.79
CA ILE A 79 -27.08 22.15 -2.58
C ILE A 79 -27.34 21.07 -1.51
N ILE A 80 -28.61 20.68 -1.30
CA ILE A 80 -28.96 19.61 -0.35
C ILE A 80 -28.39 18.26 -0.81
N CYS A 81 -28.51 17.91 -2.09
CA CYS A 81 -27.94 16.68 -2.64
C CYS A 81 -26.42 16.63 -2.44
N PHE A 82 -25.71 17.74 -2.66
CA PHE A 82 -24.27 17.81 -2.43
C PHE A 82 -23.90 17.66 -0.94
N LEU A 83 -24.66 18.28 -0.03
CA LEU A 83 -24.45 18.11 1.42
C LEU A 83 -24.59 16.65 1.83
N ILE A 84 -25.62 15.96 1.32
CA ILE A 84 -25.84 14.53 1.59
C ILE A 84 -24.67 13.70 1.05
N LEU A 85 -24.20 14.00 -0.18
CA LEU A 85 -23.04 13.33 -0.77
C LEU A 85 -21.76 13.55 0.03
N MET A 86 -21.48 14.79 0.47
CA MET A 86 -20.27 15.11 1.25
C MET A 86 -20.28 14.49 2.64
N ILE A 87 -21.44 14.48 3.32
CA ILE A 87 -21.59 13.83 4.62
C ILE A 87 -21.47 12.31 4.44
N GLY A 88 -22.12 11.74 3.43
CA GLY A 88 -22.04 10.31 3.12
C GLY A 88 -20.61 9.86 2.83
N THR A 89 -19.87 10.62 2.00
CA THR A 89 -18.45 10.34 1.72
C THR A 89 -17.56 10.48 2.95
N ALA A 90 -17.81 11.46 3.82
CA ALA A 90 -17.08 11.57 5.08
C ALA A 90 -17.30 10.34 5.99
N ILE A 91 -18.55 9.88 6.12
CA ILE A 91 -18.88 8.70 6.92
C ILE A 91 -18.21 7.45 6.35
N THR A 92 -18.29 7.23 5.03
CA THR A 92 -17.66 6.06 4.40
C THR A 92 -16.15 6.10 4.53
N LEU A 93 -15.52 7.27 4.36
CA LEU A 93 -14.08 7.43 4.55
C LEU A 93 -13.64 7.12 5.99
N ILE A 94 -14.38 7.60 7.00
CA ILE A 94 -14.09 7.28 8.40
C ILE A 94 -14.26 5.78 8.67
N ALA A 95 -15.31 5.15 8.14
CA ALA A 95 -15.52 3.71 8.26
C ALA A 95 -14.38 2.91 7.62
N VAL A 96 -13.94 3.29 6.41
CA VAL A 96 -12.80 2.67 5.72
C VAL A 96 -11.51 2.88 6.49
N GLY A 97 -11.23 4.08 7.00
CA GLY A 97 -10.05 4.34 7.83
C GLY A 97 -10.03 3.49 9.10
N GLY A 98 -11.16 3.41 9.80
CA GLY A 98 -11.32 2.53 10.97
C GLY A 98 -11.12 1.05 10.63
N PHE A 99 -11.69 0.59 9.51
CA PHE A 99 -11.50 -0.77 9.02
C PHE A 99 -10.04 -1.05 8.65
N MET A 100 -9.34 -0.11 8.01
CA MET A 100 -7.92 -0.24 7.67
C MET A 100 -7.03 -0.37 8.91
N ILE A 101 -7.35 0.33 10.00
CA ILE A 101 -6.64 0.19 11.28
C ILE A 101 -6.86 -1.20 11.87
N TYR A 102 -8.11 -1.69 11.84
CA TYR A 102 -8.45 -3.04 12.30
C TYR A 102 -7.76 -4.12 11.46
N VAL A 103 -7.78 -3.97 10.13
CA VAL A 103 -7.13 -4.89 9.20
C VAL A 103 -5.61 -4.90 9.42
N ARG A 104 -4.98 -3.74 9.66
CA ARG A 104 -3.54 -3.69 9.96
C ARG A 104 -3.15 -4.52 11.19
N SER A 105 -3.93 -4.42 12.27
CA SER A 105 -3.61 -5.17 13.49
C SER A 105 -3.75 -6.68 13.29
N HIS A 106 -4.64 -7.13 12.40
CA HIS A 106 -4.82 -8.54 12.07
C HIS A 106 -3.83 -9.05 11.01
N LEU A 107 -3.60 -8.26 9.95
CA LEU A 107 -2.69 -8.60 8.86
C LEU A 107 -1.26 -8.75 9.34
N THR A 108 -0.81 -7.95 10.30
CA THR A 108 0.60 -8.01 10.74
C THR A 108 0.97 -9.35 11.40
N SER A 109 0.04 -10.01 12.10
CA SER A 109 0.29 -11.38 12.58
C SER A 109 0.16 -12.40 11.46
N THR A 110 -0.92 -12.34 10.69
CA THR A 110 -1.24 -13.37 9.67
C THR A 110 -0.29 -13.34 8.49
N LEU A 111 0.13 -12.15 8.03
CA LEU A 111 1.04 -11.99 6.91
C LEU A 111 2.41 -12.61 7.17
N LYS A 112 2.89 -12.53 8.42
CA LYS A 112 4.16 -13.13 8.82
C LYS A 112 4.11 -14.66 8.64
N ASP A 113 3.07 -15.28 9.17
CA ASP A 113 2.88 -16.74 9.14
C ASP A 113 2.65 -17.24 7.71
N GLU A 114 1.88 -16.49 6.90
CA GLU A 114 1.67 -16.79 5.48
C GLU A 114 2.98 -16.69 4.68
N MET A 115 3.79 -15.65 4.89
CA MET A 115 5.08 -15.52 4.23
C MET A 115 6.03 -16.68 4.59
N GLU A 116 6.04 -17.11 5.86
CA GLU A 116 6.80 -18.29 6.29
C GLU A 116 6.31 -19.57 5.60
N ASN A 117 5.01 -19.83 5.62
CA ASN A 117 4.42 -21.03 5.01
C ASN A 117 4.67 -21.10 3.50
N ILE A 118 4.46 -19.99 2.79
CA ILE A 118 4.67 -19.90 1.35
C ILE A 118 6.14 -20.18 1.00
N LEU A 119 7.08 -19.60 1.74
CA LEU A 119 8.51 -19.87 1.55
C LEU A 119 8.85 -21.33 1.86
N MET A 120 8.36 -21.88 2.97
CA MET A 120 8.65 -23.25 3.38
C MET A 120 8.19 -24.29 2.35
N LEU A 121 7.03 -24.08 1.73
CA LEU A 121 6.41 -25.07 0.84
C LEU A 121 6.84 -24.95 -0.62
N TYR A 122 7.07 -23.73 -1.12
CA TYR A 122 7.17 -23.47 -2.56
C TYR A 122 8.53 -22.95 -3.02
N TYR A 123 9.39 -22.43 -2.12
CA TYR A 123 10.70 -21.93 -2.51
C TYR A 123 11.55 -23.07 -3.12
N GLY A 124 12.14 -22.83 -4.29
CA GLY A 124 12.89 -23.82 -5.06
C GLY A 124 12.03 -24.78 -5.90
N PHE A 125 10.70 -24.71 -5.82
CA PHE A 125 9.80 -25.58 -6.59
C PHE A 125 8.87 -24.81 -7.52
N ASP A 126 8.55 -23.57 -7.17
CA ASP A 126 7.83 -22.65 -8.04
C ASP A 126 8.80 -21.60 -8.64
N PRO A 127 8.98 -21.55 -9.98
CA PRO A 127 9.85 -20.60 -10.67
C PRO A 127 9.60 -19.13 -10.33
N SER A 128 8.33 -18.72 -10.34
CA SER A 128 7.93 -17.33 -10.18
C SER A 128 8.14 -16.88 -8.73
N LEU A 129 7.74 -17.72 -7.78
CA LEU A 129 7.89 -17.47 -6.35
C LEU A 129 9.35 -17.47 -5.92
N THR A 130 10.15 -18.41 -6.41
CA THR A 130 11.59 -18.47 -6.09
C THR A 130 12.32 -17.25 -6.62
N THR A 131 12.05 -16.85 -7.86
CA THR A 131 12.65 -15.65 -8.48
C THR A 131 12.30 -14.39 -7.70
N ALA A 132 11.03 -14.27 -7.28
CA ALA A 132 10.56 -13.13 -6.53
C ALA A 132 11.21 -13.10 -5.12
N TRP A 133 11.31 -14.23 -4.42
CA TRP A 133 11.99 -14.29 -3.11
C TRP A 133 13.46 -13.92 -3.23
N ASP A 134 14.14 -14.47 -4.24
CA ASP A 134 15.52 -14.18 -4.53
C ASP A 134 15.77 -12.69 -4.78
N SER A 135 14.85 -12.04 -5.48
CA SER A 135 14.97 -10.62 -5.79
C SER A 135 14.69 -9.75 -4.58
N VAL A 136 13.65 -10.04 -3.79
CA VAL A 136 13.37 -9.34 -2.53
C VAL A 136 14.55 -9.45 -1.57
N GLN A 137 15.15 -10.64 -1.43
CA GLN A 137 16.31 -10.86 -0.56
C GLN A 137 17.54 -10.07 -1.01
N ARG A 138 17.82 -10.02 -2.31
CA ARG A 138 18.93 -9.23 -2.86
C ARG A 138 18.71 -7.73 -2.73
N THR A 139 17.51 -7.24 -3.05
CA THR A 139 17.17 -5.81 -3.08
C THR A 139 17.02 -5.24 -1.67
N SER A 140 16.35 -5.97 -0.78
CA SER A 140 16.09 -5.55 0.60
C SER A 140 17.17 -6.00 1.58
N ARG A 141 18.17 -6.78 1.13
CA ARG A 141 19.31 -7.26 1.94
C ARG A 141 18.86 -7.99 3.21
N CYS A 142 17.91 -8.89 3.02
CA CYS A 142 17.27 -9.69 4.05
C CYS A 142 17.35 -11.17 3.67
N CYS A 143 17.09 -12.08 4.61
CA CYS A 143 17.03 -13.51 4.34
C CYS A 143 15.84 -14.18 5.02
N GLY A 144 15.11 -14.99 4.24
CA GLY A 144 13.91 -15.67 4.69
C GLY A 144 12.78 -14.70 5.08
N ALA A 145 11.63 -15.25 5.47
CA ALA A 145 10.51 -14.42 5.93
C ALA A 145 10.87 -13.69 7.24
N THR A 146 11.34 -14.42 8.24
CA THR A 146 11.61 -13.91 9.60
C THR A 146 13.06 -14.10 10.05
N GLY A 147 13.85 -14.74 9.20
CA GLY A 147 15.28 -14.92 9.36
C GLY A 147 15.78 -16.09 8.50
N PRO A 148 17.10 -16.31 8.44
CA PRO A 148 17.71 -17.33 7.59
C PRO A 148 17.37 -18.77 8.00
N LYS A 149 17.12 -19.02 9.29
CA LYS A 149 16.87 -20.38 9.82
C LYS A 149 15.60 -21.05 9.29
N ILE A 150 14.67 -20.28 8.73
CA ILE A 150 13.44 -20.82 8.13
C ILE A 150 13.73 -21.80 6.99
N TYR A 151 14.90 -21.64 6.33
CA TYR A 151 15.32 -22.54 5.27
C TYR A 151 15.62 -23.94 5.77
N ASP A 152 16.07 -24.12 7.01
CA ASP A 152 16.36 -25.46 7.56
C ASP A 152 15.09 -26.30 7.76
N SER A 153 13.94 -25.65 7.99
CA SER A 153 12.62 -26.28 8.08
C SER A 153 11.85 -26.29 6.75
N SER A 154 12.42 -25.74 5.68
CA SER A 154 11.76 -25.65 4.38
C SER A 154 11.88 -26.94 3.56
N ARG A 155 10.93 -27.16 2.66
CA ARG A 155 10.97 -28.23 1.65
C ARG A 155 12.24 -28.17 0.80
N TRP A 156 12.77 -26.97 0.55
CA TRP A 156 14.02 -26.76 -0.17
C TRP A 156 15.23 -27.42 0.51
N LYS A 157 15.22 -27.58 1.84
CA LYS A 157 16.27 -28.32 2.57
C LYS A 157 16.11 -29.83 2.45
N SER A 158 14.87 -30.33 2.54
CA SER A 158 14.60 -31.77 2.55
C SER A 158 14.60 -32.42 1.16
N GLU A 159 14.26 -31.66 0.12
CA GLU A 159 14.11 -32.15 -1.26
C GLU A 159 15.10 -31.47 -2.22
N HIS A 160 15.46 -32.17 -3.30
CA HIS A 160 16.36 -31.61 -4.31
C HIS A 160 15.61 -30.63 -5.23
N SER A 161 15.94 -29.34 -5.12
CA SER A 161 15.47 -28.31 -6.03
C SER A 161 16.38 -28.20 -7.25
N VAL A 162 15.81 -28.32 -8.46
CA VAL A 162 16.51 -28.05 -9.73
C VAL A 162 16.65 -26.54 -9.97
N LEU A 163 15.70 -25.76 -9.45
CA LEU A 163 15.59 -24.32 -9.69
C LEU A 163 16.55 -23.50 -8.82
N SER A 164 16.78 -23.94 -7.58
CA SER A 164 17.76 -23.37 -6.66
C SER A 164 18.58 -24.54 -6.08
N PRO A 165 19.59 -25.04 -6.83
CA PRO A 165 20.37 -26.19 -6.41
C PRO A 165 21.13 -25.90 -5.13
N ARG A 166 20.96 -26.77 -4.13
CA ARG A 166 21.74 -26.69 -2.90
C ARG A 166 23.17 -27.16 -3.17
N THR A 167 24.15 -26.30 -2.93
CA THR A 167 25.57 -26.62 -3.00
C THR A 167 26.03 -27.25 -1.68
N THR A 168 26.13 -26.48 -0.59
CA THR A 168 26.49 -26.98 0.77
C THR A 168 25.95 -26.10 1.92
N GLY A 169 25.15 -25.08 1.62
CA GLY A 169 24.74 -24.06 2.60
C GLY A 169 23.41 -24.29 3.33
N HIS A 170 23.18 -23.47 4.36
CA HIS A 170 21.91 -23.38 5.11
C HIS A 170 20.86 -22.49 4.43
N VAL A 171 21.29 -21.63 3.51
CA VAL A 171 20.45 -20.64 2.83
C VAL A 171 20.80 -20.60 1.33
N PRO A 172 19.91 -20.08 0.47
CA PRO A 172 20.21 -19.85 -0.94
C PRO A 172 21.17 -18.67 -1.16
N ASP A 173 21.80 -18.63 -2.34
CA ASP A 173 22.68 -17.55 -2.82
C ASP A 173 22.13 -16.12 -2.64
N SER A 174 20.82 -15.95 -2.77
CA SER A 174 20.12 -14.67 -2.60
C SER A 174 20.21 -14.09 -1.19
N CYS A 175 20.44 -14.95 -0.19
CA CYS A 175 20.66 -14.57 1.21
C CYS A 175 22.12 -14.20 1.55
N CYS A 176 23.06 -14.47 0.66
CA CYS A 176 24.47 -14.16 0.90
C CYS A 176 24.73 -12.66 0.76
N LYS A 177 25.53 -12.10 1.69
CA LYS A 177 25.92 -10.68 1.66
C LYS A 177 26.70 -10.37 0.39
N ARG A 178 26.38 -9.21 -0.19
CA ARG A 178 27.02 -8.69 -1.41
C ARG A 178 27.57 -7.29 -1.18
N PHE A 179 28.66 -6.98 -1.87
CA PHE A 179 29.20 -5.64 -1.96
C PHE A 179 28.36 -4.77 -2.91
N LYS A 180 28.66 -3.46 -2.97
CA LYS A 180 27.91 -2.51 -3.82
C LYS A 180 28.02 -2.79 -5.32
N ASN A 181 29.06 -3.48 -5.75
CA ASN A 181 29.30 -3.96 -7.12
C ASN A 181 28.64 -5.33 -7.39
N GLU A 182 27.71 -5.76 -6.53
CA GLU A 182 26.94 -7.01 -6.62
C GLU A 182 27.72 -8.32 -6.51
N THR A 183 29.04 -8.26 -6.27
CA THR A 183 29.85 -9.45 -5.98
C THR A 183 29.60 -9.94 -4.56
N TYR A 184 29.62 -11.26 -4.36
CA TYR A 184 29.54 -11.87 -3.04
C TYR A 184 30.68 -11.39 -2.14
N ALA A 185 30.34 -11.12 -0.87
CA ALA A 185 31.33 -10.73 0.12
C ALA A 185 32.24 -11.91 0.48
N ASP A 186 31.64 -13.07 0.74
CA ASP A 186 32.34 -14.32 1.01
C ASP A 186 31.39 -15.49 0.73
N LEU A 187 31.39 -15.97 -0.52
CA LEU A 187 30.47 -17.02 -0.97
C LEU A 187 30.79 -18.37 -0.33
N GLU A 188 32.07 -18.65 -0.11
CA GLU A 188 32.53 -19.91 0.50
C GLU A 188 32.04 -20.00 1.94
N LYS A 189 32.19 -18.93 2.74
CA LYS A 189 31.63 -18.89 4.10
C LYS A 189 30.11 -18.97 4.10
N CYS A 190 29.44 -18.26 3.19
CA CYS A 190 27.97 -18.30 3.12
C CYS A 190 27.43 -19.72 2.93
N HIS A 191 28.12 -20.56 2.15
CA HIS A 191 27.75 -21.95 1.89
C HIS A 191 28.41 -22.96 2.82
N SER A 192 28.96 -22.51 3.96
CA SER A 192 29.49 -23.39 4.99
C SER A 192 28.38 -24.24 5.63
N GLU A 193 28.66 -25.52 5.84
CA GLU A 193 27.81 -26.43 6.61
C GLU A 193 27.77 -26.07 8.11
N ILE A 194 28.75 -25.31 8.60
CA ILE A 194 28.79 -24.81 9.98
C ILE A 194 28.14 -23.43 10.00
N TYR A 195 26.98 -23.32 10.67
CA TYR A 195 26.20 -22.07 10.74
C TYR A 195 27.00 -20.91 11.35
N GLU A 196 27.81 -21.15 12.38
CA GLU A 196 28.66 -20.11 13.02
C GLU A 196 29.66 -19.47 12.06
N ILE A 197 30.12 -20.22 11.04
CA ILE A 197 31.02 -19.71 10.00
C ILE A 197 30.22 -18.95 8.92
N ALA A 198 28.99 -19.38 8.67
CA ALA A 198 28.12 -18.83 7.65
C ALA A 198 27.41 -17.53 8.06
N GLU A 199 27.01 -17.41 9.33
CA GLU A 199 26.32 -16.26 9.93
C GLU A 199 26.91 -14.88 9.53
N PRO A 200 28.23 -14.63 9.65
CA PRO A 200 28.80 -13.33 9.25
C PRO A 200 28.64 -13.03 7.76
N ALA A 201 28.49 -14.04 6.90
CA ALA A 201 28.33 -13.90 5.45
C ALA A 201 26.87 -13.88 4.97
N ILE A 202 25.89 -14.08 5.87
CA ILE A 202 24.45 -14.14 5.54
C ILE A 202 23.73 -12.88 6.05
N TYR A 203 22.67 -12.45 5.36
CA TYR A 203 21.74 -11.45 5.91
C TYR A 203 20.94 -12.05 7.07
N GLU A 204 21.13 -11.55 8.29
CA GLU A 204 20.45 -12.08 9.48
C GLU A 204 18.99 -11.59 9.61
N GLN A 205 18.68 -10.42 9.06
CA GLN A 205 17.37 -9.82 9.19
C GLN A 205 16.36 -10.49 8.25
N GLY A 206 15.19 -10.88 8.79
CA GLY A 206 14.07 -11.38 8.00
C GLY A 206 13.45 -10.31 7.10
N CYS A 207 13.01 -10.71 5.91
CA CYS A 207 12.43 -9.79 4.93
C CYS A 207 11.12 -9.14 5.40
N TYR A 208 10.35 -9.81 6.24
CA TYR A 208 9.16 -9.23 6.84
C TYR A 208 9.51 -8.02 7.71
N GLU A 209 10.55 -8.10 8.55
CA GLU A 209 10.97 -6.97 9.38
C GLU A 209 11.60 -5.84 8.57
N SER A 210 12.23 -6.17 7.43
CA SER A 210 12.74 -5.14 6.50
C SER A 210 11.62 -4.37 5.80
N ILE A 211 10.49 -5.03 5.49
CA ILE A 211 9.37 -4.44 4.73
C ILE A 211 8.32 -3.83 5.67
N ARG A 212 8.19 -4.32 6.90
CA ARG A 212 7.28 -3.81 7.94
C ARG A 212 7.26 -2.28 8.03
N PRO A 213 8.39 -1.55 8.15
CA PRO A 213 8.35 -0.09 8.26
C PRO A 213 7.75 0.60 7.04
N VAL A 214 7.93 0.02 5.84
CA VAL A 214 7.34 0.54 4.60
C VAL A 214 5.82 0.35 4.62
N ILE A 215 5.36 -0.85 4.98
CA ILE A 215 3.93 -1.13 5.16
C ILE A 215 3.34 -0.19 6.21
N ASP A 216 4.00 -0.04 7.34
CA ASP A 216 3.56 0.81 8.44
C ASP A 216 3.44 2.28 8.02
N MET A 217 4.41 2.77 7.25
CA MET A 217 4.42 4.11 6.68
C MET A 217 3.28 4.31 5.67
N ILE A 218 3.01 3.32 4.81
CA ILE A 218 1.90 3.37 3.84
C ILE A 218 0.56 3.41 4.56
N PHE A 219 0.31 2.51 5.51
CA PHE A 219 -0.94 2.48 6.27
C PHE A 219 -1.14 3.75 7.11
N PHE A 220 -0.06 4.28 7.71
CA PHE A 220 -0.13 5.53 8.45
C PHE A 220 -0.44 6.70 7.51
N GLY A 221 0.29 6.83 6.41
CA GLY A 221 0.09 7.87 5.41
C GLY A 221 -1.31 7.83 4.80
N SER A 222 -1.81 6.65 4.45
CA SER A 222 -3.16 6.48 3.89
C SER A 222 -4.25 6.86 4.89
N ASN A 223 -4.12 6.45 6.16
CA ASN A 223 -5.08 6.83 7.20
C ASN A 223 -5.07 8.33 7.48
N VAL A 224 -3.90 8.96 7.60
CA VAL A 224 -3.79 10.41 7.77
C VAL A 224 -4.46 11.14 6.62
N PHE A 225 -4.20 10.72 5.37
CA PHE A 225 -4.85 11.30 4.19
C PHE A 225 -6.37 11.19 4.27
N VAL A 226 -6.90 10.00 4.58
CA VAL A 226 -8.34 9.75 4.73
C VAL A 226 -8.96 10.65 5.80
N PHE A 227 -8.35 10.75 6.99
CA PHE A 227 -8.85 11.60 8.08
C PHE A 227 -8.82 13.09 7.73
N VAL A 228 -7.77 13.56 7.04
CA VAL A 228 -7.68 14.96 6.58
C VAL A 228 -8.79 15.26 5.58
N VAL A 229 -8.99 14.39 4.58
CA VAL A 229 -10.05 14.56 3.57
C VAL A 229 -11.44 14.53 4.20
N ALA A 230 -11.71 13.59 5.12
CA ALA A 230 -12.98 13.51 5.83
C ALA A 230 -13.23 14.76 6.70
N SER A 231 -12.21 15.23 7.42
CA SER A 231 -12.30 16.44 8.25
C SER A 231 -12.60 17.67 7.40
N LEU A 232 -11.91 17.83 6.26
CA LEU A 232 -12.16 18.94 5.34
C LEU A 232 -13.57 18.86 4.72
N ALA A 233 -14.03 17.66 4.34
CA ALA A 233 -15.38 17.44 3.82
C ALA A 233 -16.46 17.87 4.83
N LEU A 234 -16.29 17.54 6.11
CA LEU A 234 -17.18 17.96 7.18
C LEU A 234 -17.15 19.47 7.43
N LEU A 235 -15.96 20.08 7.46
CA LEU A 235 -15.82 21.53 7.63
C LEU A 235 -16.50 22.30 6.50
N VAL A 236 -16.34 21.86 5.26
CA VAL A 236 -17.02 22.44 4.09
C VAL A 236 -18.53 22.26 4.20
N SER A 237 -19.00 21.09 4.61
CA SER A 237 -20.42 20.80 4.81
C SER A 237 -21.04 21.71 5.89
N LEU A 238 -20.34 21.91 7.00
CA LEU A 238 -20.76 22.83 8.08
C LEU A 238 -20.80 24.28 7.60
N ALA A 239 -19.77 24.73 6.87
CA ALA A 239 -19.74 26.09 6.34
C ALA A 239 -20.92 26.36 5.39
N ILE A 240 -21.19 25.43 4.47
CA ILE A 240 -22.34 25.51 3.56
C ILE A 240 -23.65 25.49 4.36
N GLY A 241 -23.80 24.58 5.32
CA GLY A 241 -24.98 24.48 6.19
C GLY A 241 -25.27 25.78 6.95
N ILE A 242 -24.25 26.38 7.58
CA ILE A 242 -24.38 27.66 8.30
C ILE A 242 -24.81 28.78 7.34
N THR A 243 -24.23 28.84 6.13
CA THR A 243 -24.65 29.85 5.15
C THR A 243 -26.09 29.69 4.70
N LEU A 244 -26.57 28.45 4.53
CA LEU A 244 -27.98 28.18 4.22
C LEU A 244 -28.91 28.60 5.36
N CYS A 245 -28.57 28.28 6.61
CA CYS A 245 -29.35 28.69 7.78
C CYS A 245 -29.45 30.20 7.92
N ARG A 246 -28.33 30.93 7.74
CA ARG A 246 -28.33 32.41 7.78
C ARG A 246 -29.21 33.01 6.69
N THR A 247 -29.08 32.54 5.45
CA THR A 247 -29.94 33.04 4.36
C THR A 247 -31.42 32.69 4.52
N ARG A 248 -31.77 31.72 5.38
CA ARG A 248 -33.17 31.40 5.70
C ARG A 248 -33.72 32.27 6.84
N GLY A 249 -32.86 32.72 7.75
CA GLY A 249 -33.21 33.66 8.83
C GLY A 249 -33.46 35.09 8.33
N ASP A 250 -32.83 35.50 7.22
CA ASP A 250 -33.03 36.83 6.63
C ASP A 250 -34.34 36.98 5.80
N ILE A 251 -35.16 35.93 5.69
CA ILE A 251 -36.40 35.90 4.87
C ILE A 251 -37.66 35.74 5.75
N VAL A 252 -37.52 35.85 7.09
CA VAL A 252 -38.65 35.83 8.05
C VAL A 252 -38.74 37.16 8.77
#